data_AF-A0A905AW12-F1
#
_entry.id   AF-A0A905AW12-F1
#
_cell.length_a   1.000
_cell.length_b   1.000
_cell.length_c   1.000
_cell.angle_alpha   90.00
_cell.angle_beta   90.00
_cell.angle_gamma   90.00
#
_symmetry.space_group_name_H-M   'P 1'
#
loop_
_entity.id
_entity.type
_entity.pdbx_description
1 polymer ?
#
loop_
_entity_poly.entity_id
_entity_poly.type
_entity_poly.pdbx_seq_one_letter_code
_entity_poly.pdbx_strand_id
1 'polypeptide(L)' 'MNGLEAGTWSQDIIKPINGWWTFHDMNAELKPGDVLNFWTYVIKDGLGYRHDNGVFRVLESSTGI' A
#
# COMPACT_ATOMS: atom_id res chain seq x y z
N MET A 1 -1.00 -12.50 -3.79
CA MET A 1 -0.44 -11.97 -5.05
C MET A 1 0.51 -13.00 -5.60
N ASN A 2 0.41 -13.30 -6.89
CA ASN A 2 1.40 -14.13 -7.60
C ASN A 2 2.30 -13.22 -8.45
N GLY A 3 3.27 -12.55 -7.80
CA GLY A 3 4.16 -11.60 -8.47
C GLY A 3 3.62 -10.17 -8.53
N LEU A 4 3.79 -9.49 -9.67
CA LEU A 4 3.48 -8.07 -9.86
C LEU A 4 2.08 -7.82 -10.43
N GLU A 5 1.09 -8.52 -9.86
CA GLU A 5 -0.31 -8.26 -10.19
C GLU A 5 -0.70 -6.85 -9.73
N ALA A 6 -1.60 -6.18 -10.46
CA ALA A 6 -2.12 -4.86 -10.08
C ALA A 6 -2.78 -4.90 -8.68
N GLY A 7 -3.48 -5.99 -8.36
CA GLY A 7 -4.18 -6.16 -7.09
C GLY A 7 -5.51 -5.42 -7.03
N THR A 8 -6.18 -5.50 -5.87
CA THR A 8 -7.47 -4.83 -5.63
C THR A 8 -7.31 -3.32 -5.55
N TRP A 9 -6.24 -2.85 -4.91
CA TRP A 9 -5.84 -1.44 -4.92
C TRP A 9 -4.62 -1.28 -5.81
N SER A 10 -4.74 -0.42 -6.83
CA SER A 10 -3.68 -0.13 -7.78
C SER A 10 -3.78 1.34 -8.19
N GLN A 11 -3.02 2.21 -7.51
CA GLN A 11 -3.09 3.65 -7.74
C GLN A 11 -1.72 4.31 -7.65
N ASP A 12 -1.42 5.13 -8.66
CA ASP A 12 -0.24 5.99 -8.64
C ASP A 12 -0.53 7.25 -7.83
N ILE A 13 0.36 7.52 -6.86
CA ILE A 13 0.43 8.81 -6.18
C ILE A 13 1.53 9.58 -6.90
N ILE A 14 1.20 10.72 -7.51
CA ILE A 14 2.14 11.48 -8.37
C ILE A 14 2.74 12.72 -7.69
N LYS A 15 2.25 13.08 -6.50
CA LYS A 15 2.75 14.22 -5.73
C LYS A 15 2.72 13.92 -4.23
N PRO A 16 3.81 14.18 -3.49
CA PRO A 16 3.82 14.03 -2.04
C PRO A 16 3.10 15.21 -1.37
N ILE A 17 2.52 14.94 -0.21
CA ILE A 17 1.96 15.94 0.70
C ILE A 17 2.78 15.92 1.98
N ASN A 18 3.35 17.06 2.37
CA ASN A 18 4.22 17.18 3.55
C ASN A 18 5.38 16.17 3.60
N GLY A 19 5.93 15.83 2.43
CA GLY A 19 7.02 14.87 2.29
C GLY A 19 6.61 13.39 2.24
N TRP A 20 5.30 13.10 2.34
CA TRP A 20 4.77 11.74 2.33
C TRP A 20 3.97 11.44 1.06
N TRP A 21 4.12 10.21 0.56
CA TRP A 21 3.29 9.67 -0.51
C TRP A 21 2.23 8.79 0.13
N THR A 22 1.00 9.29 0.22
CA THR A 22 -0.08 8.63 0.96
C THR A 22 -1.12 8.06 0.02
N PHE A 23 -1.33 6.74 0.09
CA PHE A 23 -2.51 6.08 -0.45
C PHE A 23 -3.56 6.04 0.65
N HIS A 24 -4.82 6.35 0.33
CA HIS A 24 -5.91 6.33 1.28
C HIS A 24 -7.20 5.89 0.60
N ASP A 25 -7.86 4.87 1.14
CA ASP A 25 -9.18 4.40 0.73
C ASP A 25 -10.11 4.42 1.94
N MET A 26 -11.17 5.23 1.87
CA MET A 26 -12.17 5.38 2.94
C MET A 26 -13.27 4.31 2.88
N ASN A 27 -13.33 3.51 1.81
CA ASN A 27 -14.37 2.49 1.62
C ASN A 27 -13.93 1.09 2.05
N ALA A 28 -12.64 0.93 2.38
CA ALA A 28 -12.09 -0.34 2.81
C ALA A 28 -12.51 -0.67 4.26
N GLU A 29 -13.45 -1.60 4.43
CA GLU A 29 -13.85 -2.13 5.73
C GLU A 29 -12.94 -3.30 6.14
N LEU A 30 -11.86 -3.00 6.86
CA LEU A 30 -10.92 -4.00 7.35
C LEU A 30 -11.34 -4.56 8.70
N LYS A 31 -11.11 -5.87 8.91
CA LYS A 31 -11.40 -6.57 10.17
C LYS A 31 -10.13 -7.13 10.80
N PRO A 32 -10.08 -7.26 12.15
CA PRO A 32 -8.98 -7.94 12.81
C PRO A 32 -8.78 -9.35 12.24
N GLY A 33 -7.53 -9.69 11.93
CA GLY A 33 -7.18 -10.96 11.29
C GLY A 33 -7.04 -10.90 9.77
N ASP A 34 -7.55 -9.86 9.11
CA ASP A 34 -7.32 -9.63 7.69
C ASP A 34 -5.83 -9.44 7.39
N VAL A 35 -5.42 -9.81 6.18
CA VAL A 35 -4.03 -9.70 5.73
C VAL A 35 -3.96 -8.97 4.40
N LEU A 36 -3.30 -7.82 4.41
CA LEU A 36 -2.97 -7.05 3.22
C LEU A 36 -1.68 -7.63 2.64
N ASN A 37 -1.78 -8.12 1.41
CA ASN A 37 -0.63 -8.53 0.61
C ASN A 37 -0.41 -7.46 -0.45
N PHE A 38 0.78 -6.87 -0.50
CA PHE A 38 1.03 -5.72 -1.36
C PHE A 38 2.49 -5.66 -1.84
N TRP A 39 2.70 -4.87 -2.89
CA TRP A 39 4.01 -4.34 -3.25
C TRP A 39 3.87 -2.83 -3.49
N THR A 40 4.96 -2.09 -3.36
CA THR A 40 4.98 -0.65 -3.70
C THR A 40 6.08 -0.36 -4.70
N TYR A 41 5.91 0.67 -5.50
CA TYR A 41 6.91 1.12 -6.47
C TYR A 41 7.22 2.60 -6.32
N VAL A 42 8.49 2.94 -6.49
CA VAL A 42 8.98 4.32 -6.46
C VAL A 42 9.87 4.55 -7.67
N ILE A 43 9.68 5.70 -8.31
CA ILE A 43 10.62 6.23 -9.29
C ILE A 43 11.46 7.30 -8.60
N LYS A 44 12.77 7.07 -8.52
CA LYS A 44 13.74 8.04 -8.03
C LYS A 44 14.78 8.29 -9.11
N ASP A 45 14.92 9.54 -9.53
CA ASP A 45 15.88 9.97 -10.57
C ASP A 45 15.78 9.13 -11.87
N GLY A 46 14.55 8.78 -12.25
CA GLY A 46 14.26 7.96 -13.44
C GLY A 46 14.46 6.45 -13.26
N LEU A 47 14.92 5.99 -12.09
CA LEU A 47 15.11 4.57 -11.78
C LEU A 47 13.98 4.04 -10.89
N GLY A 48 13.52 2.84 -11.24
CA GLY A 48 12.44 2.14 -10.54
C GLY A 48 12.93 1.26 -9.41
N TYR A 49 12.26 1.35 -8.25
CA TYR A 49 12.54 0.54 -7.06
C TYR A 49 11.26 -0.03 -6.51
N ARG A 50 11.30 -1.27 -6.00
CA ARG A 50 10.14 -1.93 -5.41
C ARG A 50 10.40 -2.37 -3.99
N HIS A 51 9.33 -2.37 -3.21
CA HIS A 51 9.20 -3.20 -2.02
C HIS A 51 8.27 -4.35 -2.39
N ASP A 52 8.84 -5.52 -2.65
CA ASP A 52 8.11 -6.74 -3.03
C ASP A 52 7.77 -7.56 -1.77
N ASN A 53 6.73 -8.40 -1.85
CA ASN A 53 6.30 -9.32 -0.77
C ASN A 53 5.91 -8.63 0.56
N GLY A 54 5.33 -7.43 0.49
CA GLY A 54 4.80 -6.74 1.65
C GLY A 54 3.58 -7.49 2.23
N VAL A 55 3.59 -7.68 3.55
CA VAL A 55 2.50 -8.32 4.28
C VAL A 55 2.20 -7.49 5.52
N PHE A 56 0.94 -7.12 5.70
CA PHE A 56 0.45 -6.45 6.90
C PHE A 56 -0.79 -7.16 7.44
N ARG A 57 -0.76 -7.57 8.71
CA ARG A 57 -1.90 -8.19 9.39
C ARG A 57 -2.63 -7.15 10.22
N VAL A 58 -3.92 -7.01 9.99
CA VAL A 58 -4.80 -6.11 10.74
C VAL A 58 -4.98 -6.67 12.16
N LEU A 59 -4.75 -5.83 13.16
CA LEU A 59 -4.85 -6.16 14.58
C LEU A 59 -6.08 -5.45 15.19
N GLU A 60 -6.60 -5.98 16.29
CA GLU A 60 -7.78 -5.44 17.00
C GLU A 60 -7.71 -3.94 17.30
N SER A 61 -6.51 -3.41 17.52
CA SER A 61 -6.29 -2.01 17.93
C SER A 61 -5.79 -1.09 16.81
N SER A 62 -5.87 -1.49 15.54
CA SER A 62 -5.57 -0.56 14.44
C SER A 62 -6.71 0.43 14.29
N THR A 63 -6.81 1.38 15.23
CA THR A 63 -7.61 2.58 15.04
C THR A 63 -6.92 3.38 13.94
N GLY A 64 -7.69 3.75 12.90
CA GLY A 64 -7.19 4.55 11.79
C GLY A 64 -6.48 5.80 12.30
N ILE A 65 -5.30 6.06 11.72
CA ILE A 65 -4.51 7.28 11.93
C ILE A 65 -5.27 8.49 11.43
#